data_AF-T1HQJ6-F1
#
_entry.id   AF-T1HQJ6-F1
#
_cell.length_a   1.000
_cell.length_b   1.000
_cell.length_c   1.000
_cell.angle_alpha   90.00
_cell.angle_beta   90.00
_cell.angle_gamma   90.00
#
_symmetry.space_group_name_H-M   'P 1'
#
loop_
_entity.id
_entity.type
_entity.pdbx_description
1 polymer ?
#
loop_
_entity_poly.entity_id
_entity_poly.type
_entity_poly.pdbx_seq_one_letter_code
_entity_poly.pdbx_strand_id
1 'polypeptide(L)'
;MGVGKCFTVMKYLVFFINLIFWVSGIGLVVLSVWMLNDPVLNISLAQDHSSYTIGVYLLLALGILLFIVGFLGCCGIIRESRLLLVLFFCCLLIILVAEISAGIWAYTNKAELESVVKESVKSIVQYDYGKDESRTKEFDTIQSE
;
A
#
# COMPACT_ATOMS: atom_id res chain seq x y z
N MET A 1 -38.83 0.98 15.44
CA MET A 1 -38.07 2.20 15.05
C MET A 1 -36.56 2.13 15.30
N GLY A 2 -35.98 1.02 15.83
CA GLY A 2 -34.52 0.93 16.09
C GLY A 2 -33.63 0.54 14.89
N VAL A 3 -34.18 -0.21 13.92
CA VAL A 3 -33.41 -0.78 12.79
C VAL A 3 -32.88 0.31 11.84
N GLY A 4 -33.62 1.41 11.67
CA GLY A 4 -33.21 2.51 10.80
C GLY A 4 -31.95 3.26 11.27
N LYS A 5 -31.79 3.45 12.59
CA LYS A 5 -30.63 4.18 13.16
C LYS A 5 -29.34 3.37 13.08
N CYS A 6 -29.40 2.06 13.31
CA CYS A 6 -28.24 1.17 13.17
C CYS A 6 -27.72 1.13 11.73
N PHE A 7 -28.63 1.06 10.76
CA PHE A 7 -28.28 1.05 9.34
C PHE A 7 -27.62 2.36 8.87
N THR A 8 -28.06 3.51 9.38
CA THR A 8 -27.43 4.81 9.09
C THR A 8 -26.02 4.91 9.66
N VAL A 9 -25.78 4.41 10.88
CA VAL A 9 -24.44 4.37 11.50
C VAL A 9 -23.51 3.49 10.67
N MET A 10 -23.97 2.31 10.26
CA MET A 10 -23.17 1.40 9.43
C MET A 10 -22.81 2.04 8.09
N LYS A 11 -23.75 2.71 7.42
CA LYS A 11 -23.46 3.46 6.17
C LYS A 11 -22.38 4.52 6.37
N TYR A 12 -22.50 5.33 7.43
CA TYR A 12 -21.52 6.38 7.72
C TYR A 12 -20.14 5.81 8.04
N LEU A 13 -20.08 4.70 8.77
CA LEU A 13 -18.83 4.04 9.12
C LEU A 13 -18.13 3.49 7.87
N VAL A 14 -18.86 2.80 6.99
CA VAL A 14 -18.28 2.31 5.73
C VAL A 14 -17.84 3.46 4.84
N PHE A 15 -18.58 4.57 4.78
CA PHE A 15 -18.16 5.77 4.04
C PHE A 15 -16.86 6.35 4.59
N PHE A 16 -16.78 6.54 5.91
CA PHE A 16 -15.61 7.14 6.54
C PHE A 16 -14.35 6.28 6.39
N ILE A 17 -14.47 4.96 6.56
CA ILE A 17 -13.35 4.03 6.35
C ILE A 17 -12.89 4.06 4.89
N ASN A 18 -13.81 4.02 3.92
CA ASN A 18 -13.45 4.10 2.51
C ASN A 18 -12.84 5.45 2.13
N LEU A 19 -13.25 6.54 2.78
CA LEU A 19 -12.65 7.86 2.58
C LEU A 19 -11.19 7.88 3.06
N ILE A 20 -10.89 7.26 4.21
CA ILE A 20 -9.51 7.13 4.70
C ILE A 20 -8.67 6.32 3.70
N PHE A 21 -9.16 5.16 3.24
CA PHE A 21 -8.47 4.35 2.24
C PHE A 21 -8.23 5.09 0.93
N TRP A 22 -9.20 5.91 0.51
CA TRP A 22 -9.08 6.73 -0.68
C TRP A 22 -7.96 7.78 -0.53
N VAL A 23 -7.94 8.52 0.59
CA VAL A 23 -6.90 9.52 0.88
C VAL A 23 -5.52 8.86 1.02
N SER A 24 -5.42 7.71 1.69
CA SER A 24 -4.16 6.97 1.79
C SER A 24 -3.69 6.47 0.43
N GLY A 25 -4.61 6.04 -0.45
CA GLY A 25 -4.30 5.64 -1.81
C GLY A 25 -3.68 6.78 -2.63
N ILE A 26 -4.24 7.99 -2.52
CA ILE A 26 -3.66 9.20 -3.14
C ILE A 26 -2.25 9.44 -2.60
N GLY A 27 -2.06 9.38 -1.28
CA GLY A 27 -0.76 9.54 -0.64
C GLY A 27 0.27 8.56 -1.18
N LEU A 28 -0.06 7.27 -1.27
CA LEU A 28 0.84 6.24 -1.81
C LEU A 28 1.17 6.45 -3.30
N VAL A 29 0.20 6.88 -4.11
CA VAL A 29 0.46 7.20 -5.53
C VAL A 29 1.41 8.38 -5.64
N VAL A 30 1.18 9.45 -4.88
CA VAL A 30 2.05 10.63 -4.88
C VAL A 30 3.46 10.27 -4.43
N LEU A 31 3.60 9.52 -3.32
CA LEU A 31 4.90 9.07 -2.82
C LEU A 31 5.63 8.17 -3.81
N SER A 32 4.92 7.23 -4.44
CA SER A 32 5.50 6.36 -5.46
C SER A 32 6.00 7.17 -6.66
N VAL A 33 5.18 8.07 -7.22
CA VAL A 33 5.59 8.91 -8.36
C VAL A 33 6.77 9.81 -7.99
N TRP A 34 6.78 10.35 -6.76
CA TRP A 34 7.90 11.15 -6.27
C TRP A 34 9.20 10.32 -6.21
N MET A 35 9.15 9.10 -5.68
CA MET A 35 10.28 8.17 -5.65
C MET A 35 10.80 7.79 -7.05
N LEU A 36 9.92 7.60 -8.03
CA LEU A 36 10.32 7.32 -9.42
C LEU A 36 11.06 8.50 -10.08
N ASN A 37 10.79 9.73 -9.64
CA ASN A 37 11.27 10.94 -10.29
C ASN A 37 12.47 11.58 -9.56
N ASP A 38 12.98 10.93 -8.51
CA ASP A 38 14.08 11.47 -7.70
C ASP A 38 15.46 11.09 -8.31
N PRO A 39 16.22 12.06 -8.85
CA PRO A 39 17.47 11.78 -9.57
C PRO A 39 18.60 11.29 -8.65
N VAL A 40 18.56 11.60 -7.35
CA VAL A 40 19.58 11.19 -6.37
C VAL A 40 19.53 9.69 -6.11
N LEU A 41 18.33 9.11 -6.19
CA LEU A 41 18.05 7.70 -5.93
C LEU A 41 18.39 6.82 -7.15
N ASN A 42 18.19 7.35 -8.36
CA ASN A 42 18.55 6.69 -9.62
C ASN A 42 20.06 6.49 -9.81
N ILE A 43 20.91 7.34 -9.24
CA ILE A 43 22.38 7.27 -9.45
C ILE A 43 23.07 6.39 -8.39
N SER A 44 22.52 6.31 -7.18
CA SER A 44 23.14 5.58 -6.06
C SER A 44 22.86 4.07 -6.07
N LEU A 45 21.80 3.62 -6.75
CA LEU A 45 21.37 2.21 -6.79
C LEU A 45 21.73 1.50 -8.12
N ALA A 46 22.70 2.03 -8.86
CA ALA A 46 23.10 1.55 -10.19
C ALA A 46 23.58 0.08 -10.25
N GLN A 47 23.82 -0.55 -9.11
CA GLN A 47 24.30 -1.93 -9.01
C GLN A 47 23.16 -2.96 -8.84
N ASP A 48 21.93 -2.52 -8.51
CA ASP A 48 20.75 -3.39 -8.28
C ASP A 48 19.44 -2.73 -8.74
N HIS A 49 19.48 -2.06 -9.89
CA HIS A 49 18.40 -1.23 -10.43
C HIS A 49 17.04 -1.92 -10.57
N SER A 50 17.01 -3.25 -10.67
CA SER A 50 15.78 -4.00 -10.95
C SER A 50 14.88 -4.09 -9.72
N SER A 51 15.42 -4.51 -8.58
CA SER A 51 14.62 -4.83 -7.39
C SER A 51 13.97 -3.60 -6.73
N TYR A 52 14.72 -2.49 -6.62
CA TYR A 52 14.19 -1.24 -6.09
C TYR A 52 13.03 -0.70 -6.96
N THR A 53 13.26 -0.63 -8.27
CA THR A 53 12.29 -0.15 -9.24
C THR A 53 11.02 -1.00 -9.21
N ILE A 54 11.16 -2.33 -9.12
CA ILE A 54 10.04 -3.27 -8.96
C ILE A 54 9.24 -2.94 -7.68
N GLY A 55 9.93 -2.70 -6.56
CA GLY A 55 9.29 -2.34 -5.29
C GLY A 55 8.47 -1.05 -5.38
N VAL A 56 8.99 0.00 -6.01
CA VAL A 56 8.26 1.27 -6.18
C VAL A 56 7.08 1.11 -7.15
N TYR A 57 7.22 0.32 -8.22
CA TYR A 57 6.08 0.01 -9.11
C TYR A 57 4.98 -0.80 -8.40
N LEU A 58 5.35 -1.71 -7.48
CA LEU A 58 4.39 -2.43 -6.64
C LEU A 58 3.68 -1.46 -5.68
N LEU A 59 4.41 -0.54 -5.05
CA LEU A 59 3.84 0.50 -4.20
C LEU A 59 2.85 1.40 -4.98
N LEU A 60 3.20 1.76 -6.21
CA LEU A 60 2.35 2.52 -7.12
C LEU A 60 1.07 1.74 -7.46
N ALA A 61 1.21 0.45 -7.82
CA ALA A 61 0.08 -0.42 -8.14
C ALA A 61 -0.88 -0.58 -6.95
N LEU A 62 -0.35 -0.78 -5.74
CA LEU A 62 -1.13 -0.84 -4.51
C LEU A 62 -1.85 0.49 -4.22
N GLY A 63 -1.17 1.63 -4.41
CA GLY A 63 -1.77 2.95 -4.26
C GLY A 63 -2.94 3.18 -5.22
N ILE A 64 -2.77 2.82 -6.50
CA ILE A 64 -3.84 2.91 -7.51
C ILE A 64 -5.01 1.99 -7.15
N LEU A 65 -4.73 0.76 -6.72
CA LEU A 65 -5.75 -0.19 -6.29
C LEU A 65 -6.57 0.37 -5.12
N LEU A 66 -5.91 0.89 -4.08
CA LEU A 66 -6.57 1.51 -2.92
C LEU A 66 -7.39 2.75 -3.31
N PHE A 67 -6.88 3.57 -4.24
CA PHE A 67 -7.62 4.72 -4.77
C PHE A 67 -8.91 4.28 -5.47
N ILE A 68 -8.84 3.29 -6.36
CA ILE A 68 -10.01 2.79 -7.10
C ILE A 68 -11.03 2.16 -6.13
N VAL A 69 -10.58 1.29 -5.22
CA VAL A 69 -11.45 0.61 -4.25
C VAL A 69 -12.12 1.62 -3.31
N GLY A 70 -11.37 2.58 -2.77
CA GLY A 70 -11.91 3.64 -1.92
C GLY A 70 -12.91 4.54 -2.65
N PHE A 71 -12.63 4.89 -3.91
CA PHE A 71 -13.55 5.67 -4.74
C PHE A 71 -14.85 4.91 -5.03
N LEU A 72 -14.77 3.62 -5.40
CA LEU A 72 -15.94 2.76 -5.61
C LEU A 72 -16.76 2.60 -4.33
N GLY A 73 -16.12 2.46 -3.18
CA GLY A 73 -16.78 2.40 -1.88
C GLY A 73 -17.54 3.69 -1.55
N CYS A 74 -16.89 4.84 -1.74
CA CYS A 74 -17.53 6.15 -1.53
C CYS A 74 -18.71 6.38 -2.49
N CYS A 75 -18.50 6.16 -3.80
CA CYS A 75 -19.54 6.31 -4.81
C CYS A 75 -20.69 5.31 -4.65
N GLY A 76 -20.42 4.09 -4.20
CA GLY A 76 -21.44 3.07 -3.98
C GLY A 76 -22.42 3.46 -2.87
N ILE A 77 -21.92 4.12 -1.83
CA ILE A 77 -22.74 4.64 -0.73
C ILE A 77 -23.49 5.91 -1.17
N ILE A 78 -22.79 6.88 -1.76
CA ILE A 78 -23.40 8.16 -2.18
C ILE A 78 -24.53 7.94 -3.18
N ARG A 79 -24.33 7.03 -4.14
CA ARG A 79 -25.30 6.77 -5.22
C ARG A 79 -26.38 5.77 -4.83
N GLU A 80 -26.33 5.24 -3.59
CA GLU A 80 -27.17 4.15 -3.06
C GLU A 80 -27.37 2.99 -4.05
N SER A 81 -26.37 2.78 -4.92
CA SER A 81 -26.49 1.84 -6.03
C SER A 81 -26.02 0.47 -5.58
N ARG A 82 -26.96 -0.47 -5.52
CA ARG A 82 -26.67 -1.87 -5.15
C ARG A 82 -25.60 -2.47 -6.06
N LEU A 83 -25.56 -2.10 -7.35
CA LEU A 83 -24.56 -2.60 -8.29
C LEU A 83 -23.14 -2.17 -7.91
N LEU A 84 -22.93 -0.88 -7.59
CA LEU A 84 -21.60 -0.40 -7.16
C LEU A 84 -21.18 -1.05 -5.83
N LEU A 85 -22.12 -1.24 -4.91
CA LEU A 85 -21.84 -1.89 -3.63
C LEU A 85 -21.45 -3.37 -3.82
N VAL A 86 -22.12 -4.06 -4.75
CA VAL A 86 -21.79 -5.44 -5.13
C VAL A 86 -20.43 -5.51 -5.82
N LEU A 87 -20.13 -4.61 -6.74
CA LEU A 87 -18.81 -4.54 -7.39
C LEU A 87 -17.69 -4.28 -6.37
N PHE A 88 -17.90 -3.35 -5.44
CA PHE A 88 -16.98 -3.11 -4.33
C PHE A 88 -16.72 -4.39 -3.52
N PHE A 89 -17.79 -5.10 -3.14
CA PHE A 89 -17.66 -6.35 -2.40
C PHE A 89 -16.94 -7.46 -3.20
N CYS A 90 -17.24 -7.59 -4.50
CA CYS A 90 -16.55 -8.53 -5.38
C CYS A 90 -15.06 -8.19 -5.50
N CYS A 91 -14.70 -6.91 -5.64
CA CYS A 91 -13.30 -6.47 -5.64
C CYS A 91 -12.59 -6.84 -4.34
N LEU A 92 -13.22 -6.59 -3.18
CA LEU A 92 -12.65 -6.97 -1.88
C LEU A 92 -12.44 -8.48 -1.76
N LEU A 93 -13.38 -9.30 -2.24
CA LEU A 93 -13.23 -10.75 -2.23
C LEU A 93 -12.05 -11.22 -3.10
N ILE A 94 -11.88 -10.62 -4.28
CA ILE A 94 -10.75 -10.94 -5.17
C ILE A 94 -9.42 -10.57 -4.50
N ILE A 95 -9.34 -9.39 -3.88
CA ILE A 95 -8.16 -8.93 -3.14
C ILE A 95 -7.86 -9.90 -1.99
N LEU A 96 -8.87 -10.30 -1.23
CA LEU A 96 -8.71 -11.24 -0.11
C LEU A 96 -8.14 -12.59 -0.57
N VAL A 97 -8.64 -13.14 -1.69
CA VAL A 97 -8.11 -14.39 -2.25
C VAL A 97 -6.67 -14.20 -2.73
N ALA A 98 -6.35 -13.06 -3.33
CA ALA A 98 -4.99 -12.73 -3.75
C ALA A 98 -4.04 -12.60 -2.55
N GLU A 99 -4.44 -11.93 -1.46
CA GLU A 99 -3.64 -11.81 -0.23
C GLU A 99 -3.40 -13.15 0.43
N ILE A 100 -4.42 -14.02 0.51
CA ILE A 100 -4.25 -15.38 1.05
C ILE A 100 -3.26 -16.17 0.18
N SER A 101 -3.39 -16.07 -1.14
CA SER A 101 -2.50 -16.77 -2.07
C SER A 101 -1.06 -16.27 -1.97
N ALA A 102 -0.86 -14.96 -1.88
CA ALA A 102 0.44 -14.33 -1.68
C ALA A 102 1.04 -14.71 -0.32
N GLY A 103 0.23 -14.75 0.74
CA GLY A 103 0.66 -15.16 2.07
C GLY A 103 1.10 -16.62 2.13
N ILE A 104 0.37 -17.52 1.45
CA ILE A 104 0.78 -18.92 1.32
C ILE A 104 2.10 -19.02 0.55
N TRP A 105 2.24 -18.32 -0.57
CA TRP A 105 3.47 -18.31 -1.36
C TRP A 105 4.67 -17.78 -0.58
N ALA A 106 4.49 -16.69 0.18
CA ALA A 106 5.50 -16.12 1.07
C ALA A 106 5.89 -17.09 2.19
N TYR A 107 4.92 -17.83 2.74
CA TYR A 107 5.17 -18.82 3.78
C TYR A 107 5.94 -20.05 3.25
N THR A 108 5.67 -20.50 2.03
CA THR A 108 6.38 -21.64 1.43
C THR A 108 7.79 -21.26 1.00
N ASN A 109 8.01 -20.01 0.56
CA ASN A 109 9.29 -19.52 0.03
C ASN A 109 9.99 -18.55 1.00
N LYS A 110 9.90 -18.82 2.30
CA LYS A 110 10.49 -17.96 3.35
C LYS A 110 11.97 -17.68 3.15
N ALA A 111 12.75 -18.69 2.75
CA ALA A 111 14.19 -18.54 2.57
C ALA A 111 14.53 -17.53 1.46
N GLU A 112 13.78 -17.59 0.35
CA GLU A 112 13.92 -16.66 -0.77
C GLU A 112 13.48 -15.25 -0.35
N LEU A 113 12.32 -15.13 0.30
CA LEU A 113 11.83 -13.86 0.83
C LEU A 113 12.82 -13.22 1.82
N GLU A 114 13.38 -13.99 2.75
CA GLU A 114 14.38 -13.49 3.70
C GLU A 114 15.63 -12.97 2.99
N SER A 115 16.09 -13.66 1.94
CA SER A 115 17.26 -13.22 1.18
C SER A 115 17.01 -11.88 0.48
N VAL A 116 15.84 -11.72 -0.16
CA VAL A 116 15.44 -10.49 -0.83
C VAL A 116 15.29 -9.33 0.18
N VAL A 117 14.68 -9.58 1.34
CA VAL A 117 14.52 -8.56 2.39
C VAL A 117 15.89 -8.15 2.97
N LYS A 118 16.77 -9.12 3.27
CA LYS A 118 18.11 -8.84 3.81
C LYS A 118 18.94 -8.02 2.82
N GLU A 119 18.87 -8.34 1.53
CA GLU A 119 19.58 -7.60 0.49
C GLU A 119 19.03 -6.17 0.32
N SER A 120 17.71 -6.02 0.38
CA SER A 120 17.04 -4.71 0.35
C SER A 120 17.41 -3.84 1.56
N VAL A 121 17.43 -4.39 2.77
CA VAL A 121 17.83 -3.64 3.97
C VAL A 121 19.32 -3.27 3.91
N LYS A 122 20.16 -4.20 3.48
CA LYS A 122 21.61 -3.95 3.35
C LYS A 122 21.90 -2.82 2.37
N SER A 123 21.20 -2.76 1.23
CA SER A 123 21.41 -1.70 0.25
C SER A 123 20.98 -0.34 0.81
N ILE A 124 19.84 -0.25 1.50
CA ILE A 124 19.40 1.02 2.11
C ILE A 124 20.43 1.50 3.15
N VAL A 125 20.92 0.62 4.02
CA VAL A 125 21.92 0.99 5.05
C VAL A 125 23.24 1.43 4.41
N GLN A 126 23.73 0.75 3.37
CA GLN A 126 25.02 1.08 2.77
C GLN A 126 25.01 2.40 1.97
N TYR A 127 23.88 2.75 1.36
CA TYR A 127 23.81 3.89 0.44
C TYR A 127 23.17 5.15 1.02
N ASP A 128 22.20 5.01 1.93
CA ASP A 128 21.40 6.13 2.46
C ASP A 128 21.73 6.49 3.92
N TYR A 129 22.29 5.56 4.70
CA TYR A 129 22.58 5.81 6.12
C TYR A 129 23.69 6.84 6.29
N GLY A 130 23.40 7.94 7.01
CA GLY A 130 24.34 9.04 7.25
C GLY A 130 24.41 10.12 6.16
N LYS A 131 23.67 9.99 5.04
CA LYS A 131 23.56 11.07 4.03
C LYS A 131 22.37 12.00 4.25
N ASP A 132 21.27 11.47 4.76
CA ASP A 132 20.06 12.22 5.11
C ASP A 132 19.73 11.99 6.58
N GLU A 133 19.70 13.07 7.35
CA GLU A 133 19.44 13.05 8.80
C GLU A 133 18.04 12.50 9.12
N SER A 134 17.08 12.65 8.19
CA SER A 134 15.70 12.17 8.35
C SER A 134 15.61 10.66 8.20
N ARG A 135 16.27 10.08 7.19
CA ARG A 135 16.29 8.63 6.93
C ARG A 135 17.12 7.88 7.98
N THR A 136 18.17 8.53 8.50
CA THR A 136 19.00 7.99 9.58
C THR A 136 18.21 7.88 10.90
N LYS A 137 17.42 8.90 11.25
CA LYS A 137 16.55 8.89 12.45
C LYS A 137 15.45 7.81 12.38
N GLU A 138 14.89 7.59 11.19
CA GLU A 138 13.89 6.54 10.98
C GLU A 138 14.50 5.13 11.17
N PHE A 139 15.68 4.87 10.60
CA PHE A 139 16.40 3.61 10.79
C PHE A 139 16.81 3.38 12.24
N ASP A 140 17.30 4.42 12.92
CA ASP A 140 17.69 4.32 14.34
C ASP A 140 16.47 4.04 15.23
N THR A 141 15.28 4.57 14.88
CA THR A 141 14.04 4.28 15.61
C THR A 141 13.66 2.80 15.47
N ILE A 142 13.68 2.25 14.25
CA ILE A 142 13.38 0.83 14.00
C ILE A 142 14.39 -0.10 14.70
N GLN A 143 15.67 0.30 14.80
CA GLN A 143 16.69 -0.49 15.51
C GLN A 143 16.61 -0.39 17.03
N SER A 144 15.91 0.62 17.57
CA SER A 144 15.77 0.86 19.01
C SER A 144 14.58 0.15 19.66
N GLU A 145 13.66 -0.38 18.86
CA GLU A 145 12.58 -1.30 19.27
C GLU A 145 13.03 -2.76 19.25
#